data_AF-A0A350XEB3-F1
#
_entry.id   AF-A0A350XEB3-F1
#
_cell.length_a   1.000
_cell.length_b   1.000
_cell.length_c   1.000
_cell.angle_alpha   90.00
_cell.angle_beta   90.00
_cell.angle_gamma   90.00
#
_symmetry.space_group_name_H-M   'P 1'
#
loop_
_entity.id
_entity.type
_entity.pdbx_description
1 polymer ?
#
loop_
_entity_poly.entity_id
_entity_poly.type
_entity_poly.pdbx_seq_one_letter_code
_entity_poly.pdbx_strand_id
1 'polypeptide(L)'
;MKKQKEHTESKSPLERLRECVGLTQEELCRRCGIPLRTYARWVAGDGISRPTIPQIKALCRELGISIEELPDDFGPLERSPNPE
;
A
#
# COMPACT_ATOMS: atom_id res chain seq x y z
N MET A 1 -6.23 -26.84 9.36
CA MET A 1 -6.11 -25.54 10.08
C MET A 1 -5.12 -24.71 9.29
N LYS A 2 -5.49 -23.63 8.60
CA LYS A 2 -5.69 -22.27 9.14
C LYS A 2 -6.74 -21.53 8.30
N LYS A 3 -7.93 -21.36 8.87
CA LYS A 3 -8.93 -20.37 8.44
C LYS A 3 -8.43 -19.00 8.91
N GLN A 4 -8.07 -18.11 7.99
CA GLN A 4 -8.04 -16.67 8.25
C GLN A 4 -9.01 -16.05 7.25
N LYS A 5 -10.31 -16.22 7.52
CA LYS A 5 -11.19 -15.16 8.05
C LYS A 5 -11.22 -13.95 7.12
N GLU A 6 -12.02 -14.13 6.09
CA GLU A 6 -12.92 -13.14 5.50
C GLU A 6 -13.32 -12.04 6.50
N HIS A 7 -12.62 -10.90 6.42
CA HIS A 7 -13.09 -9.57 6.81
C HIS A 7 -12.17 -8.55 6.10
N THR A 8 -12.25 -8.51 4.76
CA THR A 8 -11.45 -7.60 3.92
C THR A 8 -12.38 -6.81 3.01
N GLU A 9 -13.36 -6.12 3.58
CA GLU A 9 -14.08 -5.10 2.81
C GLU A 9 -13.18 -3.87 2.72
N SER A 10 -12.67 -3.59 1.50
CA SER A 10 -12.10 -2.31 1.07
C SER A 10 -10.72 -1.88 1.58
N LYS A 11 -9.89 -2.76 2.17
CA LYS A 11 -8.49 -2.38 2.48
C LYS A 11 -7.60 -2.39 1.24
N SER A 12 -6.84 -1.31 1.08
CA SER A 12 -5.79 -1.16 0.07
C SER A 12 -4.80 -2.34 0.05
N PRO A 13 -4.29 -2.76 -1.13
CA PRO A 13 -3.20 -3.72 -1.26
C PRO A 13 -1.95 -3.35 -0.42
N LEU A 14 -1.61 -2.07 -0.37
CA LEU A 14 -0.45 -1.57 0.37
C LEU A 14 -0.62 -1.74 1.89
N GLU A 15 -1.83 -1.48 2.41
CA GLU A 15 -2.15 -1.70 3.82
C GLU A 15 -2.02 -3.18 4.20
N ARG A 16 -2.44 -4.09 3.32
CA ARG A 16 -2.32 -5.54 3.57
C ARG A 16 -0.86 -5.99 3.66
N LEU A 17 0.01 -5.48 2.78
CA LEU A 17 1.45 -5.77 2.82
C LEU A 17 2.09 -5.22 4.11
N ARG A 18 1.75 -3.98 4.48
CA ARG A 18 2.22 -3.35 5.71
C ARG A 18 1.81 -4.15 6.96
N GLU A 19 0.55 -4.59 7.03
CA GLU A 19 0.05 -5.40 8.14
C GLU A 19 0.75 -6.77 8.20
N CYS A 20 1.12 -7.35 7.05
CA CYS A 20 1.85 -8.62 7.00
C CYS A 20 3.24 -8.53 7.66
N VAL A 21 3.92 -7.38 7.54
CA VAL A 21 5.20 -7.11 8.19
C VAL A 21 5.08 -6.50 9.60
N GLY A 22 3.84 -6.28 10.08
CA GLY A 22 3.57 -5.77 11.43
C GLY A 22 4.00 -4.32 11.68
N LEU A 23 4.19 -3.52 10.62
CA LEU A 23 4.58 -2.11 10.74
C LEU A 23 3.36 -1.20 10.86
N THR A 24 3.47 -0.07 11.57
CA THR A 24 2.45 1.00 11.54
C THR A 24 2.64 1.86 10.28
N GLN A 25 1.62 2.65 9.91
CA GLN A 25 1.72 3.56 8.77
C GLN A 25 2.86 4.57 8.96
N GLU A 26 2.97 5.14 10.16
CA GLU A 26 4.02 6.10 10.51
C GLU A 26 5.41 5.48 10.44
N GLU A 27 5.58 4.25 10.92
CA GLU A 27 6.86 3.56 10.91
C GLU A 27 7.30 3.23 9.49
N LEU A 28 6.41 2.67 8.66
CA LEU A 28 6.70 2.42 7.24
C LEU A 28 7.05 3.72 6.51
N CYS A 29 6.28 4.79 6.72
CA CYS A 29 6.53 6.10 6.13
C CYS A 29 7.89 6.67 6.54
N ARG A 30 8.22 6.61 7.84
CA ARG A 30 9.49 7.09 8.39
C ARG A 30 10.67 6.34 7.80
N ARG A 31 10.59 5.01 7.70
CA ARG A 31 11.63 4.15 7.13
C ARG A 31 11.80 4.34 5.63
N CYS A 32 10.70 4.57 4.91
CA CYS A 32 10.73 4.83 3.48
C CYS A 32 11.02 6.29 3.12
N GLY A 33 11.07 7.21 4.09
CA GLY A 33 11.22 8.65 3.85
C GLY A 33 10.02 9.27 3.11
N ILE A 34 8.82 8.73 3.31
CA ILE A 34 7.60 9.14 2.64
C ILE A 34 6.74 9.95 3.61
N PRO A 35 6.19 11.12 3.21
CA PRO A 35 5.24 11.83 4.05
C PRO A 35 3.98 10.99 4.29
N LEU A 36 3.49 10.93 5.54
CA LEU A 36 2.28 10.18 5.89
C LEU A 36 1.06 10.61 5.04
N ARG A 37 0.96 11.90 4.70
CA ARG A 37 -0.06 12.43 3.78
C ARG A 37 0.02 11.79 2.38
N THR A 38 1.22 11.57 1.87
CA THR A 38 1.43 10.93 0.56
C THR A 38 1.00 9.47 0.61
N TYR A 39 1.39 8.74 1.67
CA TYR A 39 0.95 7.38 1.89
C TYR A 39 -0.58 7.27 2.00
N ALA A 40 -1.23 8.16 2.76
CA ALA A 40 -2.68 8.18 2.88
C ALA A 40 -3.39 8.40 1.54
N ARG A 41 -2.83 9.25 0.66
CA ARG A 41 -3.35 9.44 -0.71
C ARG A 41 -3.24 8.18 -1.56
N TRP A 42 -2.12 7.47 -1.46
CA TRP A 42 -1.93 6.19 -2.15
C TRP A 42 -2.96 5.17 -1.70
N VAL A 43 -3.11 4.99 -0.39
CA VAL A 43 -4.08 4.07 0.21
C VAL A 43 -5.52 4.44 -0.16
N ALA A 44 -5.81 5.74 -0.31
CA ALA A 44 -7.12 6.21 -0.74
C ALA A 44 -7.40 6.01 -2.24
N GLY A 45 -6.39 5.71 -3.06
CA GLY A 45 -6.51 5.67 -4.53
C GLY A 45 -6.57 7.06 -5.18
N ASP A 46 -6.02 8.08 -4.50
CA ASP A 46 -5.88 9.43 -5.05
C ASP A 46 -4.62 9.47 -5.94
N GLY A 47 -4.78 9.01 -7.19
CA GLY A 47 -3.72 8.70 -8.17
C GLY A 47 -2.86 9.89 -8.64
N ILE A 48 -2.87 11.00 -7.92
CA ILE A 48 -2.13 12.24 -8.22
C ILE A 48 -0.63 12.07 -7.92
N SER A 49 -0.26 11.21 -6.97
CA SER A 49 1.13 10.96 -6.62
C SER A 49 1.44 9.48 -6.77
N ARG A 50 2.32 9.13 -7.69
CA ARG A 50 2.91 7.78 -7.77
C ARG A 50 4.21 7.73 -6.96
N PRO A 51 4.56 6.59 -6.35
CA PRO A 51 5.87 6.42 -5.74
C PRO A 51 6.97 6.57 -6.79
N THR A 52 8.04 7.26 -6.43
CA THR A 52 9.26 7.35 -7.24
C THR A 52 10.09 6.07 -7.08
N ILE A 53 11.01 5.79 -8.03
CA ILE A 53 11.92 4.64 -7.95
C ILE A 53 12.63 4.47 -6.59
N PRO A 54 13.20 5.52 -5.94
CA PRO A 54 13.80 5.34 -4.62
C PRO A 54 12.78 4.96 -3.54
N GLN A 55 11.55 5.47 -3.61
CA GLN A 55 10.48 5.11 -2.67
C GLN A 55 10.00 3.67 -2.90
N ILE A 56 9.91 3.25 -4.16
CA ILE A 56 9.60 1.86 -4.53
C ILE A 56 10.65 0.91 -3.94
N LYS A 57 11.95 1.21 -4.12
CA LYS A 57 13.04 0.41 -3.53
C LYS A 57 12.96 0.35 -2.01
N ALA A 58 12.61 1.48 -1.36
CA ALA A 58 12.45 1.52 0.08
C ALA A 58 11.24 0.70 0.55
N LEU A 59 10.11 0.78 -0.16
CA LEU A 59 8.93 -0.04 0.11
C LEU A 59 9.26 -1.53 -0.02
N CYS A 60 9.86 -1.96 -1.12
CA CYS A 60 10.28 -3.36 -1.31
C CYS A 60 11.18 -3.83 -0.16
N ARG A 61 12.14 -3.00 0.27
CA ARG A 61 13.06 -3.32 1.37
C ARG A 61 12.34 -3.48 2.71
N GLU A 62 11.46 -2.54 3.06
CA GLU A 62 10.78 -2.56 4.36
C GLU A 62 9.62 -3.57 4.42
N LEU A 63 8.97 -3.82 3.29
CA LEU A 63 7.94 -4.85 3.14
C LEU A 63 8.53 -6.25 2.96
N GLY A 64 9.83 -6.37 2.68
CA GLY A 64 10.50 -7.65 2.46
C GLY A 64 10.04 -8.37 1.18
N ILE A 65 9.56 -7.63 0.18
CA ILE A 65 9.04 -8.15 -1.08
C ILE A 65 9.86 -7.66 -2.27
N SER A 66 9.81 -8.42 -3.37
CA SER A 66 10.37 -7.98 -4.65
C SER A 66 9.49 -6.93 -5.31
N ILE A 67 10.04 -6.22 -6.30
CA ILE A 67 9.29 -5.26 -7.11
C ILE A 67 8.10 -5.91 -7.84
N GLU A 68 8.24 -7.17 -8.22
CA GLU A 68 7.20 -7.95 -8.93
C GLU A 68 5.99 -8.27 -8.03
N GLU A 69 6.19 -8.27 -6.72
CA GLU A 69 5.14 -8.52 -5.72
C GLU A 69 4.48 -7.21 -5.25
N LEU A 70 5.07 -6.06 -5.60
CA LEU A 70 4.53 -4.75 -5.27
C LEU A 70 3.35 -4.46 -6.21
N PRO A 71 2.16 -4.13 -5.68
CA PRO A 71 0.99 -3.88 -6.51
C PRO A 71 1.16 -2.60 -7.34
N ASP A 72 0.65 -2.63 -8.57
CA ASP A 72 0.67 -1.47 -9.48
C ASP A 72 -0.19 -0.30 -8.96
N ASP A 73 -1.25 -0.63 -8.20
CA ASP A 73 -2.14 0.33 -7.56
C ASP A 73 -2.21 0.11 -6.04
N PHE A 74 -2.10 1.20 -5.31
CA PHE A 74 -2.14 1.21 -3.85
C PHE A 74 -3.51 1.60 -3.30
N GLY A 75 -4.49 1.95 -4.13
CA GLY A 75 -5.85 2.26 -3.70
C GLY A 75 -6.69 1.02 -3.39
N PRO A 76 -7.91 1.18 -2.85
CA PRO A 76 -8.86 0.07 -2.76
C PRO A 76 -9.25 -0.40 -4.17
N LEU A 77 -9.43 -1.71 -4.34
CA LEU A 77 -9.75 -2.36 -5.62
C LEU A 77 -11.16 -2.00 -6.18
N GLU A 78 -11.95 -1.21 -5.45
CA GLU A 78 -13.33 -0.84 -5.78
C GLU A 78 -13.44 0.66 -6.11
N ARG A 79 -12.70 1.13 -7.12
CA ARG A 79 -13.13 2.32 -7.89
C ARG A 79 -13.41 1.88 -9.32
N SER A 80 -14.61 1.36 -9.54
CA SER A 80 -15.22 1.40 -10.87
C SER A 80 -15.16 2.84 -11.38
N PRO A 81 -14.67 3.11 -12.60
CA PRO A 81 -14.89 4.40 -13.22
C PRO A 81 -16.41 4.54 -13.38
N ASN A 82 -17.00 5.52 -12.72
CA ASN A 82 -18.37 5.92 -12.99
C ASN A 82 -18.40 6.38 -14.46
N PRO A 83 -19.08 5.69 -15.39
CA PRO A 83 -19.27 6.24 -16.71
C PRO A 83 -20.17 7.48 -16.56
N GLU A 84 -19.69 8.63 -17.06
CA GLU A 84 -20.53 9.82 -17.30
C GLU A 84 -21.64 9.52 -18.32
#